data_AF-T0YX24-F1
#
_entry.id   AF-T0YX24-F1
#
_cell.length_a   1.000
_cell.length_b   1.000
_cell.length_c   1.000
_cell.angle_alpha   90.00
_cell.angle_beta   90.00
_cell.angle_gamma   90.00
#
_symmetry.space_group_name_H-M   'P 1'
#
loop_
_entity.id
_entity.type
_entity.pdbx_description
1 polymer ?
#
loop_
_entity_poly.entity_id
_entity_poly.type
_entity_poly.pdbx_seq_one_letter_code
_entity_poly.pdbx_strand_id
1 'polypeptide(L)'
;TPDPLAAARDIRETFKRMAMNDEETVALIAGGHTFGKTHGAGDPKLVGPEPAAAPLEQMGLGWKSSFRSGKGKDAIGGGPEVIWTTTPTKWNTNFFENLFGYEWELTKSPAGAYQFKAKGDRKIVPDPYDPTEYHVPTMLVTDLALRYDPIYGKISRRYYEHPEEFARAFARAWFKLTHRDMGPRSRYLGPEVPKEELIWQDPVPAADHTLVEAREIADLKAQVLACGLTPSQLVYTAWSSASTFRGSDNGGEPTEPASALLPRRTGRSTGGPRSGRP
;
A
#
# COMPACT_ATOMS: atom_id res chain seq x y z
N THR A 1 9.52 4.76 24.60
CA THR A 1 8.88 6.06 24.31
C THR A 1 8.45 6.04 22.86
N PRO A 2 7.29 6.59 22.47
CA PRO A 2 6.87 6.62 21.06
C PRO A 2 7.87 7.42 20.22
N ASP A 3 8.67 6.70 19.43
CA ASP A 3 9.78 7.24 18.63
C ASP A 3 9.43 7.23 17.13
N PRO A 4 9.24 8.40 16.50
CA PRO A 4 8.98 8.49 15.06
C PRO A 4 10.08 7.90 14.18
N LEU A 5 11.36 7.94 14.59
CA LEU A 5 12.47 7.40 13.81
C LEU A 5 12.50 5.88 13.83
N ALA A 6 12.17 5.27 14.97
CA ALA A 6 11.95 3.83 15.06
C ALA A 6 10.75 3.41 14.20
N ALA A 7 9.64 4.14 14.29
CA ALA A 7 8.45 3.89 13.47
C ALA A 7 8.75 3.97 11.97
N ALA A 8 9.59 4.91 11.51
CA ALA A 8 9.99 5.02 10.12
C ALA A 8 10.65 3.75 9.55
N ARG A 9 11.42 3.01 10.39
CA ARG A 9 12.05 1.75 9.98
C ARG A 9 11.00 0.68 9.71
N ASP A 10 10.02 0.57 10.61
CA ASP A 10 8.93 -0.40 10.50
C ASP A 10 8.00 -0.05 9.33
N ILE A 11 7.68 1.23 9.14
CA ILE A 11 6.93 1.72 7.97
C ILE A 11 7.65 1.28 6.69
N ARG A 12 8.94 1.59 6.57
CA ARG A 12 9.72 1.25 5.37
C ARG A 12 9.74 -0.26 5.09
N GLU A 13 10.01 -1.06 6.11
CA GLU A 13 10.12 -2.51 5.93
C GLU A 13 8.78 -3.15 5.58
N THR A 14 7.69 -2.73 6.23
CA THR A 14 6.36 -3.27 5.97
C THR A 14 5.83 -2.84 4.60
N PHE A 15 5.93 -1.57 4.24
CA PHE A 15 5.49 -1.07 2.93
C PHE A 15 6.32 -1.67 1.78
N LYS A 16 7.63 -1.84 1.97
CA LYS A 16 8.50 -2.54 1.01
C LYS A 16 8.03 -3.98 0.77
N ARG A 17 7.67 -4.72 1.83
CA ARG A 17 7.10 -6.08 1.72
C ARG A 17 5.74 -6.10 1.03
N MET A 18 5.06 -4.97 1.00
CA MET A 18 3.81 -4.75 0.27
C MET A 18 4.04 -4.12 -1.12
N ALA A 19 5.27 -4.16 -1.64
CA ALA A 19 5.65 -3.63 -2.94
C ALA A 19 5.44 -2.11 -3.09
N MET A 20 5.55 -1.34 -2.01
CA MET A 20 5.54 0.13 -2.02
C MET A 20 6.93 0.67 -1.70
N ASN A 21 7.46 1.55 -2.54
CA ASN A 21 8.70 2.26 -2.28
C ASN A 21 8.49 3.46 -1.34
N ASP A 22 9.56 4.19 -1.02
CA ASP A 22 9.48 5.32 -0.08
C ASP A 22 8.57 6.47 -0.57
N GLU A 23 8.57 6.75 -1.88
CA GLU A 23 7.75 7.80 -2.49
C GLU A 23 6.25 7.45 -2.44
N GLU A 24 5.92 6.21 -2.80
CA GLU A 24 4.57 5.65 -2.75
C GLU A 24 4.07 5.57 -1.29
N THR A 25 4.95 5.24 -0.34
CA THR A 25 4.62 5.14 1.08
C THR A 25 4.23 6.49 1.66
N VAL A 26 5.04 7.53 1.44
CA VAL A 26 4.70 8.90 1.89
C VAL A 26 3.40 9.36 1.25
N ALA A 27 3.23 9.13 -0.06
CA ALA A 27 2.03 9.53 -0.78
C ALA A 27 0.77 8.84 -0.23
N LEU A 28 0.82 7.53 0.04
CA LEU A 28 -0.30 6.77 0.59
C LEU A 28 -0.68 7.20 2.01
N ILE A 29 0.30 7.37 2.91
CA ILE A 29 0.02 7.74 4.30
C ILE A 29 -0.53 9.17 4.36
N ALA A 30 0.18 10.14 3.76
CA ALA A 30 -0.27 11.53 3.77
C ALA A 30 -1.59 11.71 3.01
N GLY A 31 -1.76 11.05 1.86
CA GLY A 31 -2.99 11.11 1.07
C GLY A 31 -4.18 10.47 1.76
N GLY A 32 -3.98 9.36 2.48
CA GLY A 32 -5.01 8.76 3.31
C GLY A 32 -5.38 9.64 4.50
N HIS A 33 -4.38 10.13 5.24
CA HIS A 33 -4.56 10.98 6.42
C HIS A 33 -4.90 12.45 6.09
N THR A 34 -5.03 12.82 4.82
CA THR A 34 -5.73 14.05 4.41
C THR A 34 -7.22 14.01 4.79
N PHE A 35 -7.80 12.81 4.94
CA PHE A 35 -9.22 12.59 5.14
C PHE A 35 -9.57 12.01 6.52
N GLY A 36 -10.77 12.35 6.99
CA GLY A 36 -11.41 11.69 8.13
C GLY A 36 -10.70 11.92 9.47
N LYS A 37 -10.79 10.90 10.33
CA LYS A 37 -10.25 10.90 11.70
C LYS A 37 -10.03 9.48 12.23
N THR A 38 -9.27 9.35 13.31
CA THR A 38 -9.24 8.13 14.13
C THR A 38 -10.34 8.17 15.21
N HIS A 39 -10.54 7.07 15.94
CA HIS A 39 -11.58 6.96 16.99
C HIS A 39 -11.03 6.28 18.26
N GLY A 40 -11.15 6.95 19.38
CA GLY A 40 -10.51 6.67 20.67
C GLY A 40 -11.14 7.46 21.82
N ALA A 41 -12.46 7.65 21.78
CA ALA A 41 -13.20 8.52 22.68
C ALA A 41 -13.26 8.06 24.16
N GLY A 42 -12.88 6.82 24.46
CA GLY A 42 -12.98 6.23 25.80
C GLY A 42 -12.14 4.98 25.99
N ASP A 43 -12.31 4.33 27.16
CA ASP A 43 -11.54 3.14 27.56
C ASP A 43 -11.77 1.97 26.58
N PRO A 44 -10.71 1.42 25.94
CA PRO A 44 -10.83 0.32 24.99
C PRO A 44 -11.38 -0.97 25.63
N LYS A 45 -11.35 -1.12 26.97
CA LYS A 45 -11.98 -2.24 27.67
C LYS A 45 -13.51 -2.29 27.53
N LEU A 46 -14.12 -1.19 27.09
CA LEU A 46 -15.57 -1.10 26.84
C LEU A 46 -15.96 -1.61 25.45
N VAL A 47 -14.99 -2.03 24.63
CA VAL A 47 -15.21 -2.61 23.31
C VAL A 47 -15.33 -4.13 23.43
N GLY A 48 -16.46 -4.67 22.98
CA GLY A 48 -16.73 -6.11 22.97
C GLY A 48 -15.93 -6.89 21.92
N PRO A 49 -16.20 -8.21 21.78
CA PRO A 49 -15.47 -9.10 20.88
C PRO A 49 -15.58 -8.67 19.41
N GLU A 50 -14.56 -9.04 18.62
CA GLU A 50 -14.53 -8.88 17.17
C GLU A 50 -15.62 -9.72 16.47
N PRO A 51 -15.97 -9.44 15.20
CA PRO A 51 -17.10 -10.07 14.51
C PRO A 51 -17.11 -11.62 14.55
N ALA A 52 -15.95 -12.26 14.45
CA ALA A 52 -15.85 -13.72 14.45
C ALA A 52 -16.10 -14.36 15.83
N ALA A 53 -15.98 -13.59 16.91
CA ALA A 53 -16.24 -14.01 18.29
C ALA A 53 -17.48 -13.32 18.88
N ALA A 54 -18.17 -12.50 18.09
CA ALA A 54 -19.36 -11.78 18.54
C ALA A 54 -20.56 -12.74 18.68
N PRO A 55 -21.46 -12.46 19.65
CA PRO A 55 -22.72 -13.18 19.76
C PRO A 55 -23.52 -13.16 18.46
N LEU A 56 -24.22 -14.26 18.17
CA LEU A 56 -24.96 -14.45 16.92
C LEU A 56 -25.96 -13.32 16.64
N GLU A 57 -26.58 -12.77 17.69
CA GLU A 57 -27.56 -11.68 17.59
C GLU A 57 -26.96 -10.34 17.08
N GLN A 58 -25.62 -10.23 16.99
CA GLN A 58 -24.94 -9.09 16.35
C GLN A 58 -24.84 -9.25 14.83
N MET A 59 -25.32 -10.36 14.26
CA MET A 59 -25.52 -10.54 12.81
C MET A 59 -24.26 -10.28 11.97
N GLY A 60 -23.11 -10.78 12.44
CA GLY A 60 -21.83 -10.62 11.76
C GLY A 60 -21.15 -9.26 11.98
N LEU A 61 -21.72 -8.39 12.81
CA LEU A 61 -21.03 -7.23 13.36
C LEU A 61 -20.24 -7.62 14.62
N GLY A 62 -19.35 -6.74 15.07
CA GLY A 62 -18.56 -6.91 16.28
C GLY A 62 -18.10 -5.56 16.83
N TRP A 63 -17.19 -5.60 17.81
CA TRP A 63 -16.65 -4.43 18.50
C TRP A 63 -17.73 -3.53 19.09
N LYS A 64 -18.87 -4.11 19.51
CA LYS A 64 -19.94 -3.38 20.17
C LYS A 64 -19.39 -2.68 21.41
N SER A 65 -19.43 -1.35 21.41
CA SER A 65 -18.95 -0.54 22.51
C SER A 65 -20.07 -0.26 23.52
N SER A 66 -19.79 -0.44 24.80
CA SER A 66 -20.65 -0.02 25.90
C SER A 66 -20.34 1.41 26.38
N PHE A 67 -19.42 2.13 25.71
CA PHE A 67 -19.08 3.50 26.05
C PHE A 67 -20.13 4.48 25.52
N ARG A 68 -20.93 5.07 26.44
CA ARG A 68 -21.97 6.06 26.10
C ARG A 68 -22.90 5.54 24.99
N SER A 69 -22.97 6.21 23.84
CA SER A 69 -23.79 5.75 22.71
C SER A 69 -23.16 4.60 21.91
N GLY A 70 -21.87 4.32 22.10
CA GLY A 70 -21.10 3.27 21.44
C GLY A 70 -20.77 3.55 19.97
N LYS A 71 -21.09 4.75 19.45
CA LYS A 71 -20.92 5.14 18.05
C LYS A 71 -20.84 6.66 17.92
N GLY A 72 -20.62 7.16 16.70
CA GLY A 72 -20.58 8.60 16.44
C GLY A 72 -19.47 9.28 17.23
N LYS A 73 -19.81 10.34 17.98
CA LYS A 73 -18.88 11.06 18.87
C LYS A 73 -18.25 10.20 19.97
N ASP A 74 -18.90 9.08 20.31
CA ASP A 74 -18.43 8.15 21.35
C ASP A 74 -17.78 6.89 20.75
N ALA A 75 -17.44 6.90 19.45
CA ALA A 75 -16.83 5.76 18.79
C ALA A 75 -15.42 5.47 19.35
N ILE A 76 -15.11 4.18 19.49
CA ILE A 76 -13.79 3.67 19.84
C ILE A 76 -13.39 2.67 18.75
N GLY A 77 -12.25 2.91 18.11
CA GLY A 77 -11.68 2.06 17.08
C GLY A 77 -10.23 1.72 17.42
N GLY A 78 -9.28 2.30 16.70
CA GLY A 78 -7.84 2.03 16.87
C GLY A 78 -7.20 2.57 18.15
N GLY A 79 -7.89 3.45 18.90
CA GLY A 79 -7.41 4.01 20.17
C GLY A 79 -6.91 5.46 20.12
N PRO A 80 -6.16 5.93 19.10
CA PRO A 80 -5.89 7.36 18.93
C PRO A 80 -7.17 8.16 18.68
N GLU A 81 -7.16 9.43 19.06
CA GLU A 81 -8.22 10.41 18.80
C GLU A 81 -7.59 11.61 18.08
N VAL A 82 -7.44 11.49 16.76
CA VAL A 82 -6.67 12.37 15.88
C VAL A 82 -7.53 12.81 14.70
N ILE A 83 -7.45 14.10 14.39
CA ILE A 83 -8.00 14.71 13.17
C ILE A 83 -6.89 15.57 12.57
N TRP A 84 -6.50 15.25 11.34
CA TRP A 84 -5.26 15.78 10.74
C TRP A 84 -5.43 17.12 10.03
N THR A 85 -6.59 17.36 9.41
CA THR A 85 -6.79 18.47 8.47
C THR A 85 -7.98 19.35 8.85
N THR A 86 -7.96 20.61 8.42
CA THR A 86 -9.06 21.56 8.65
C THR A 86 -10.31 21.29 7.80
N THR A 87 -10.17 20.48 6.74
CA THR A 87 -11.29 20.06 5.88
C THR A 87 -11.31 18.53 5.66
N PRO A 88 -11.62 17.73 6.70
CA PRO A 88 -11.45 16.26 6.67
C PRO A 88 -12.27 15.51 5.61
N THR A 89 -13.25 16.17 5.00
CA THR A 89 -14.15 15.59 3.98
C THR A 89 -13.86 16.10 2.57
N LYS A 90 -12.78 16.86 2.39
CA LYS A 90 -12.37 17.43 1.09
C LYS A 90 -10.91 17.14 0.85
N TRP A 91 -10.54 16.82 -0.40
CA TRP A 91 -9.13 16.76 -0.77
C TRP A 91 -8.46 18.10 -0.50
N ASN A 92 -7.32 18.05 0.18
CA ASN A 92 -6.51 19.21 0.55
C ASN A 92 -5.06 18.77 0.77
N THR A 93 -4.17 19.74 0.96
CA THR A 93 -2.73 19.53 1.26
C THR A 93 -2.38 19.88 2.70
N ASN A 94 -3.40 20.11 3.54
CA ASN A 94 -3.25 20.65 4.88
C ASN A 94 -2.62 19.63 5.86
N PHE A 95 -2.56 18.33 5.50
CA PHE A 95 -1.75 17.36 6.22
C PHE A 95 -0.29 17.82 6.33
N PHE A 96 0.34 18.18 5.20
CA PHE A 96 1.73 18.61 5.18
C PHE A 96 1.92 20.02 5.78
N GLU A 97 0.99 20.94 5.51
CA GLU A 97 1.00 22.28 6.14
C GLU A 97 0.99 22.18 7.66
N ASN A 98 0.15 21.31 8.23
CA ASN A 98 0.12 21.09 9.67
C ASN A 98 1.39 20.36 10.13
N LEU A 99 1.80 19.30 9.43
CA LEU A 99 2.98 18.49 9.78
C LEU A 99 4.25 19.35 9.95
N PHE A 100 4.48 20.29 9.04
CA PHE A 100 5.65 21.18 9.04
C PHE A 100 5.42 22.52 9.73
N GLY A 101 4.18 23.01 9.80
CA GLY A 101 3.83 24.32 10.36
C GLY A 101 3.75 24.37 11.89
N TYR A 102 3.72 23.21 12.56
CA TYR A 102 3.70 23.12 14.02
C TYR A 102 4.88 22.34 14.57
N GLU A 103 5.26 22.65 15.81
CA GLU A 103 6.04 21.74 16.64
C GLU A 103 5.08 20.85 17.44
N TRP A 104 5.51 19.62 17.73
CA TRP A 104 4.64 18.58 18.27
C TRP A 104 4.98 18.24 19.72
N GLU A 105 3.98 18.08 20.57
CA GLU A 105 4.13 17.57 21.93
C GLU A 105 3.44 16.21 22.08
N LEU A 106 4.11 15.30 22.78
CA LEU A 106 3.57 13.98 23.06
C LEU A 106 2.44 14.09 24.08
N THR A 107 1.31 13.46 23.77
CA THR A 107 0.13 13.39 24.64
C THR A 107 -0.47 11.98 24.58
N LYS A 108 -1.58 11.77 25.30
CA LYS A 108 -2.39 10.56 25.21
C LYS A 108 -3.82 10.89 24.78
N SER A 109 -4.43 9.98 24.03
CA SER A 109 -5.87 10.00 23.73
C SER A 109 -6.71 9.72 24.99
N PRO A 110 -8.04 9.95 24.96
CA PRO A 110 -8.93 9.48 26.03
C PRO A 110 -8.84 7.96 26.28
N ALA A 111 -8.51 7.18 25.25
CA ALA A 111 -8.25 5.73 25.35
C ALA A 111 -6.85 5.37 25.90
N GLY A 112 -6.00 6.37 26.21
CA GLY A 112 -4.64 6.17 26.72
C GLY A 112 -3.57 5.87 25.66
N ALA A 113 -3.91 5.93 24.37
CA ALA A 113 -2.97 5.72 23.27
C ALA A 113 -2.02 6.91 23.10
N TYR A 114 -0.75 6.67 22.80
CA TYR A 114 0.20 7.73 22.50
C TYR A 114 -0.11 8.40 21.15
N GLN A 115 -0.17 9.73 21.16
CA GLN A 115 -0.35 10.55 19.97
C GLN A 115 0.32 11.92 20.18
N PHE A 116 0.32 12.78 19.18
CA PHE A 116 0.87 14.12 19.27
C PHE A 116 -0.21 15.18 19.07
N LYS A 117 -0.07 16.30 19.77
CA LYS A 117 -0.81 17.54 19.50
C LYS A 117 0.16 18.66 19.14
N ALA A 118 -0.28 19.60 18.33
CA ALA A 118 0.50 20.79 18.04
C ALA A 118 0.73 21.59 19.33
N LYS A 119 1.96 22.09 19.53
CA LYS A 119 2.27 23.00 20.64
C LYS A 119 1.49 24.30 20.50
N GLY A 120 0.95 24.76 21.63
CA GLY A 120 0.02 25.90 21.67
C GLY A 120 -1.43 25.45 21.83
N ASP A 121 -2.36 26.39 21.71
CA ASP A 121 -3.79 26.21 21.99
C ASP A 121 -4.70 26.61 20.81
N ARG A 122 -4.11 26.90 19.65
CA ARG A 122 -4.85 27.29 18.45
C ARG A 122 -5.72 26.13 17.95
N LYS A 123 -7.04 26.32 18.07
CA LYS A 123 -8.08 25.39 17.61
C LYS A 123 -8.52 25.76 16.19
N ILE A 124 -8.25 24.89 15.22
CA ILE A 124 -8.58 25.11 13.79
C ILE A 124 -9.20 23.90 13.12
N VAL A 125 -9.16 22.73 13.76
CA VAL A 125 -9.69 21.50 13.20
C VAL A 125 -11.13 21.33 13.63
N PRO A 126 -12.12 21.25 12.73
CA PRO A 126 -13.53 21.22 13.12
C PRO A 126 -13.87 19.93 13.87
N ASP A 127 -14.79 20.01 14.85
CA ASP A 127 -15.40 18.83 15.45
C ASP A 127 -16.33 18.13 14.43
N PRO A 128 -16.36 16.78 14.37
CA PRO A 128 -17.20 16.04 13.44
C PRO A 128 -18.71 16.09 13.75
N TYR A 129 -19.13 16.51 14.94
CA TYR A 129 -20.53 16.50 15.37
C TYR A 129 -21.04 17.86 15.88
N ASP A 130 -20.16 18.72 16.41
CA ASP A 130 -20.50 20.06 16.86
C ASP A 130 -19.91 21.14 15.94
N PRO A 131 -20.71 21.84 15.11
CA PRO A 131 -20.21 22.85 14.19
C PRO A 131 -19.64 24.10 14.87
N THR A 132 -19.83 24.24 16.18
CA THR A 132 -19.30 25.35 16.98
C THR A 132 -17.98 25.01 17.69
N GLU A 133 -17.58 23.73 17.67
CA GLU A 133 -16.38 23.25 18.34
C GLU A 133 -15.21 23.03 17.37
N TYR A 134 -14.02 23.40 17.82
CA TYR A 134 -12.77 23.21 17.10
C TYR A 134 -11.69 22.65 18.02
N HIS A 135 -10.76 21.91 17.43
CA HIS A 135 -9.69 21.17 18.08
C HIS A 135 -8.32 21.65 17.62
N VAL A 136 -7.33 21.40 18.48
CA VAL A 136 -5.91 21.60 18.15
C VAL A 136 -5.50 20.51 17.13
N PRO A 137 -4.67 20.83 16.12
CA PRO A 137 -4.14 19.82 15.21
C PRO A 137 -3.43 18.68 15.95
N THR A 138 -3.61 17.46 15.46
CA THR A 138 -3.06 16.24 16.06
C THR A 138 -2.43 15.35 15.00
N MET A 139 -1.47 14.52 15.41
CA MET A 139 -0.74 13.59 14.53
C MET A 139 -0.45 12.28 15.27
N LEU A 140 -0.34 11.19 14.53
CA LEU A 140 0.16 9.91 15.02
C LEU A 140 1.69 9.91 15.09
N VAL A 141 2.24 8.95 15.85
CA VAL A 141 3.69 8.69 15.88
C VAL A 141 4.23 8.41 14.47
N THR A 142 3.46 7.65 13.68
CA THR A 142 3.78 7.29 12.29
C THR A 142 3.68 8.47 11.33
N ASP A 143 2.85 9.47 11.60
CA ASP A 143 2.77 10.67 10.77
C ASP A 143 4.03 11.53 10.94
N LEU A 144 4.49 11.67 12.19
CA LEU A 144 5.74 12.39 12.48
C LEU A 144 6.97 11.69 11.90
N ALA A 145 6.91 10.38 11.67
CA ALA A 145 7.96 9.64 10.98
C ALA A 145 8.20 10.20 9.57
N LEU A 146 7.13 10.68 8.90
CA LEU A 146 7.22 11.26 7.56
C LEU A 146 7.95 12.62 7.54
N ARG A 147 8.08 13.28 8.69
CA ARG A 147 8.84 14.53 8.84
C ARG A 147 10.26 14.28 9.33
N TYR A 148 10.43 13.42 10.32
CA TYR A 148 11.71 13.28 11.03
C TYR A 148 12.67 12.28 10.41
N ASP A 149 12.18 11.25 9.69
CA ASP A 149 13.07 10.36 8.94
C ASP A 149 13.76 11.15 7.80
N PRO A 150 15.08 11.03 7.60
CA PRO A 150 15.81 11.85 6.64
C PRO A 150 15.48 11.55 5.17
N ILE A 151 14.89 10.39 4.86
CA ILE A 151 14.45 10.03 3.52
C ILE A 151 13.01 10.49 3.32
N TYR A 152 12.10 10.11 4.23
CA TYR A 152 10.70 10.55 4.15
C TYR A 152 10.56 12.05 4.27
N GLY A 153 11.31 12.69 5.15
CA GLY A 153 11.29 14.14 5.35
C GLY A 153 11.61 14.93 4.08
N LYS A 154 12.52 14.42 3.23
CA LYS A 154 12.83 15.03 1.92
C LYS A 154 11.66 14.88 0.94
N ILE A 155 11.05 13.69 0.88
CA ILE A 155 9.89 13.42 0.00
C ILE A 155 8.69 14.25 0.47
N SER A 156 8.38 14.23 1.75
CA SER A 156 7.30 15.01 2.38
C SER A 156 7.48 16.50 2.16
N ARG A 157 8.71 17.03 2.27
CA ARG A 157 8.99 18.43 1.98
C ARG A 157 8.75 18.77 0.50
N ARG A 158 9.17 17.90 -0.42
CA ARG A 158 8.87 18.09 -1.84
C ARG A 158 7.36 18.10 -2.10
N TYR A 159 6.60 17.17 -1.51
CA TYR A 159 5.15 17.13 -1.64
C TYR A 159 4.43 18.31 -0.99
N TYR A 160 4.99 18.85 0.10
CA TYR A 160 4.53 20.10 0.70
C TYR A 160 4.74 21.29 -0.25
N GLU A 161 5.90 21.37 -0.90
CA GLU A 161 6.27 22.46 -1.81
C GLU A 161 5.63 22.30 -3.21
N HIS A 162 5.27 21.08 -3.60
CA HIS A 162 4.71 20.69 -4.90
C HIS A 162 3.46 19.80 -4.75
N PRO A 163 2.32 20.37 -4.36
CA PRO A 163 1.09 19.61 -4.07
C PRO A 163 0.52 18.85 -5.28
N GLU A 164 0.80 19.30 -6.50
CA GLU A 164 0.45 18.62 -7.74
C GLU A 164 1.24 17.32 -7.95
N GLU A 165 2.51 17.28 -7.54
CA GLU A 165 3.30 16.06 -7.56
C GLU A 165 2.75 15.06 -6.55
N PHE A 166 2.40 15.54 -5.37
CA PHE A 166 1.77 14.74 -4.33
C PHE A 166 0.45 14.12 -4.80
N ALA A 167 -0.46 14.93 -5.37
CA ALA A 167 -1.75 14.43 -5.86
C ALA A 167 -1.57 13.33 -6.91
N ARG A 168 -0.65 13.52 -7.86
CA ARG A 168 -0.33 12.52 -8.89
C ARG A 168 0.28 11.26 -8.31
N ALA A 169 1.23 11.39 -7.38
CA ALA A 169 1.88 10.25 -6.73
C ALA A 169 0.88 9.45 -5.88
N PHE A 170 0.01 10.13 -5.14
CA PHE A 170 -1.04 9.49 -4.36
C PHE A 170 -2.02 8.74 -5.27
N ALA A 171 -2.49 9.34 -6.36
CA ALA A 171 -3.40 8.68 -7.30
C ALA A 171 -2.77 7.41 -7.90
N ARG A 172 -1.50 7.48 -8.31
CA ARG A 172 -0.76 6.33 -8.87
C ARG A 172 -0.52 5.23 -7.82
N ALA A 173 -0.12 5.60 -6.61
CA ALA A 173 0.13 4.66 -5.53
C ALA A 173 -1.18 4.02 -5.03
N TRP A 174 -2.29 4.76 -5.00
CA TRP A 174 -3.62 4.25 -4.68
C TRP A 174 -4.12 3.25 -5.72
N PHE A 175 -3.94 3.55 -7.01
CA PHE A 175 -4.24 2.62 -8.09
C PHE A 175 -3.42 1.32 -7.94
N LYS A 176 -2.10 1.45 -7.76
CA LYS A 176 -1.23 0.29 -7.50
C LYS A 176 -1.69 -0.52 -6.27
N LEU A 177 -1.99 0.15 -5.15
CA LEU A 177 -2.43 -0.50 -3.91
C LEU A 177 -3.64 -1.41 -4.13
N THR A 178 -4.60 -0.93 -4.91
CA THR A 178 -5.90 -1.59 -5.13
C THR A 178 -5.93 -2.52 -6.33
N HIS A 179 -4.84 -2.62 -7.10
CA HIS A 179 -4.78 -3.44 -8.32
C HIS A 179 -3.54 -4.36 -8.40
N ARG A 180 -2.60 -4.28 -7.45
CA ARG A 180 -1.34 -5.06 -7.46
C ARG A 180 -1.51 -6.58 -7.43
N ASP A 181 -2.66 -7.08 -7.02
CA ASP A 181 -3.01 -8.51 -6.94
C ASP A 181 -4.02 -8.96 -8.02
N MET A 182 -4.37 -8.05 -8.94
CA MET A 182 -5.26 -8.36 -10.07
C MET A 182 -4.55 -9.11 -11.20
N GLY A 183 -3.22 -9.19 -11.20
CA GLY A 183 -2.45 -9.83 -12.26
C GLY A 183 -2.43 -9.03 -13.57
N PRO A 184 -2.37 -9.71 -14.73
CA PRO A 184 -2.20 -9.06 -16.02
C PRO A 184 -3.34 -8.10 -16.37
N ARG A 185 -3.01 -7.05 -17.13
CA ARG A 185 -3.98 -6.04 -17.60
C ARG A 185 -5.15 -6.62 -18.39
N SER A 186 -4.98 -7.79 -19.01
CA SER A 186 -6.04 -8.51 -19.73
C SER A 186 -7.22 -8.90 -18.82
N ARG A 187 -7.04 -8.89 -17.50
CA ARG A 187 -8.10 -9.14 -16.51
C ARG A 187 -8.87 -7.90 -16.09
N TYR A 188 -8.44 -6.71 -16.51
CA TYR A 188 -9.04 -5.45 -16.09
C TYR A 188 -10.30 -5.19 -16.93
N LEU A 189 -11.40 -4.83 -16.27
CA LEU A 189 -12.71 -4.68 -16.91
C LEU A 189 -13.29 -3.30 -16.62
N GLY A 190 -14.11 -2.80 -17.54
CA GLY A 190 -14.85 -1.54 -17.38
C GLY A 190 -14.22 -0.33 -18.07
N PRO A 191 -14.94 0.80 -18.10
CA PRO A 191 -14.56 1.97 -18.89
C PRO A 191 -13.46 2.84 -18.26
N GLU A 192 -13.15 2.63 -16.98
CA GLU A 192 -12.20 3.45 -16.21
C GLU A 192 -10.78 2.86 -16.14
N VAL A 193 -10.52 1.76 -16.86
CA VAL A 193 -9.19 1.15 -16.91
C VAL A 193 -8.18 2.15 -17.47
N PRO A 194 -7.09 2.49 -16.74
CA PRO A 194 -6.11 3.45 -17.22
C PRO A 194 -5.42 2.97 -18.50
N LYS A 195 -5.30 3.87 -19.49
CA LYS A 195 -4.61 3.56 -20.76
C LYS A 195 -3.10 3.40 -20.58
N GLU A 196 -2.52 4.09 -19.61
CA GLU A 196 -1.09 4.01 -19.31
C GLU A 196 -0.72 2.63 -18.77
N GLU A 197 0.30 1.99 -19.37
CA GLU A 197 0.93 0.78 -18.85
C GLU A 197 1.94 1.12 -17.76
N LEU A 198 1.83 0.43 -16.62
CA LEU A 198 2.66 0.69 -15.46
C LEU A 198 3.64 -0.47 -15.28
N ILE A 199 4.91 -0.16 -15.04
CA ILE A 199 5.98 -1.17 -14.98
C ILE A 199 5.73 -2.27 -13.94
N TRP A 200 5.03 -1.96 -12.83
CA TRP A 200 4.73 -2.95 -11.79
C TRP A 200 3.70 -4.01 -12.24
N GLN A 201 3.02 -3.79 -13.37
CA GLN A 201 2.07 -4.75 -13.95
C GLN A 201 2.76 -5.86 -14.73
N ASP A 202 4.09 -5.85 -14.83
CA ASP A 202 4.88 -6.73 -15.70
C ASP A 202 4.28 -6.80 -17.12
N PRO A 203 4.16 -5.65 -17.84
CA PRO A 203 3.37 -5.56 -19.06
C PRO A 203 3.93 -6.46 -20.16
N VAL A 204 3.03 -7.15 -20.86
CA VAL A 204 3.34 -8.00 -22.01
C VAL A 204 2.88 -7.27 -23.28
N PRO A 205 3.79 -7.04 -24.25
CA PRO A 205 3.41 -6.42 -25.52
C PRO A 205 2.29 -7.19 -26.22
N ALA A 206 1.36 -6.45 -26.83
CA ALA A 206 0.35 -7.06 -27.69
C ALA A 206 1.02 -7.67 -28.93
N ALA A 207 0.55 -8.84 -29.37
CA ALA A 207 0.98 -9.42 -30.64
C ALA A 207 0.46 -8.55 -31.79
N ASP A 208 1.37 -8.08 -32.65
CA ASP A 208 1.10 -7.23 -33.82
C ASP A 208 1.35 -7.98 -35.16
N HIS A 209 1.54 -9.29 -35.08
CA HIS A 209 1.85 -10.16 -36.21
C HIS A 209 0.91 -11.37 -36.28
N THR A 210 0.89 -12.04 -37.43
CA THR A 210 0.19 -13.32 -37.59
C THR A 210 0.81 -14.37 -36.68
N LEU A 211 -0.05 -15.14 -35.99
CA LEU A 211 0.40 -16.24 -35.15
C LEU A 211 0.72 -17.47 -35.99
N VAL A 212 1.61 -18.33 -35.48
CA VAL A 212 1.91 -19.62 -36.12
C VAL A 212 0.69 -20.54 -36.09
N GLU A 213 0.44 -21.23 -37.20
CA GLU A 213 -0.67 -22.18 -37.31
C GLU A 213 -0.20 -23.62 -37.05
N ALA A 214 -1.13 -24.58 -37.10
CA ALA A 214 -0.86 -25.96 -36.72
C ALA A 214 0.30 -26.61 -37.50
N ARG A 215 0.50 -26.23 -38.76
CA ARG A 215 1.59 -26.75 -39.60
C ARG A 215 2.93 -26.21 -39.14
N GLU A 216 3.06 -24.90 -38.97
CA GLU A 216 4.29 -24.26 -38.51
C GLU A 216 4.67 -24.75 -37.12
N ILE A 217 3.69 -24.99 -36.23
CA ILE A 217 3.92 -25.59 -34.91
C ILE A 217 4.53 -27.00 -35.02
N ALA A 218 4.04 -27.84 -35.94
CA ALA A 218 4.58 -29.19 -36.15
C ALA A 218 6.01 -29.14 -36.68
N ASP A 219 6.28 -28.26 -37.65
CA ASP A 219 7.60 -28.06 -38.22
C ASP A 219 8.61 -27.54 -37.17
N LEU A 220 8.21 -26.59 -36.32
CA LEU A 220 9.03 -26.08 -35.23
C LEU A 220 9.36 -27.15 -34.17
N LYS A 221 8.40 -28.00 -33.80
CA LYS A 221 8.66 -29.11 -32.86
C LYS A 221 9.71 -30.08 -33.42
N ALA A 222 9.63 -30.41 -34.71
CA ALA A 222 10.62 -31.27 -35.36
C ALA A 222 12.02 -30.63 -35.35
N GLN A 223 12.12 -29.32 -35.65
CA GLN A 223 13.38 -28.58 -35.60
C GLN A 223 13.98 -28.54 -34.18
N VAL A 224 13.18 -28.25 -33.15
CA VAL A 224 13.63 -28.23 -31.75
C VAL A 224 14.16 -29.60 -31.31
N LEU A 225 13.52 -30.70 -31.72
CA LEU A 225 13.99 -32.06 -31.45
C LEU A 225 15.29 -32.39 -32.19
N ALA A 226 15.48 -31.86 -33.40
CA ALA A 226 16.70 -32.03 -34.18
C ALA A 226 17.92 -31.28 -33.59
N CYS A 227 17.72 -30.30 -32.70
CA CYS A 227 18.80 -29.57 -32.03
C CYS A 227 19.61 -30.41 -31.01
N GLY A 228 19.25 -31.68 -30.78
CA GLY A 228 19.97 -32.56 -29.85
C GLY A 228 19.68 -32.29 -28.37
N LEU A 229 18.62 -31.54 -28.05
CA LEU A 229 18.15 -31.33 -26.69
C LEU A 229 17.51 -32.61 -26.14
N THR A 230 17.88 -32.99 -24.92
CA THR A 230 17.28 -34.14 -24.23
C THR A 230 15.83 -33.83 -23.82
N PRO A 231 14.96 -34.86 -23.69
CA PRO A 231 13.62 -34.67 -23.14
C PRO A 231 13.63 -33.98 -21.77
N SER A 232 14.63 -34.27 -20.93
CA SER A 232 14.78 -33.63 -19.61
C SER A 232 15.02 -32.12 -19.73
N GLN A 233 15.90 -31.68 -20.64
CA GLN A 233 16.16 -30.25 -20.86
C GLN A 233 14.91 -29.52 -21.38
N LEU A 234 14.17 -30.12 -22.31
CA LEU A 234 12.94 -29.55 -22.85
C LEU A 234 11.87 -29.38 -21.78
N VAL A 235 11.58 -30.46 -21.03
CA VAL A 235 10.58 -30.45 -19.95
C VAL A 235 10.98 -29.50 -18.83
N TYR A 236 12.24 -29.53 -18.39
CA TYR A 236 12.74 -28.65 -17.33
C TYR A 236 12.65 -27.18 -17.74
N THR A 237 13.05 -26.83 -18.96
CA THR A 237 12.99 -25.44 -19.45
C THR A 237 11.55 -24.93 -19.51
N ALA A 238 10.63 -25.74 -20.05
CA ALA A 238 9.21 -25.39 -20.11
C ALA A 238 8.60 -25.24 -18.70
N TRP A 239 8.87 -26.20 -17.81
CA TRP A 239 8.39 -26.17 -16.43
C TRP A 239 8.92 -24.98 -15.64
N SER A 240 10.23 -24.71 -15.72
CA SER A 240 10.84 -23.57 -15.03
C SER A 240 10.34 -22.22 -15.53
N SER A 241 9.84 -22.13 -16.77
CA SER A 241 9.14 -20.94 -17.27
C SER A 241 7.75 -20.81 -16.65
N ALA A 242 6.94 -21.87 -16.74
CA ALA A 242 5.53 -21.83 -16.34
C ALA A 242 5.30 -21.83 -14.81
N SER A 243 6.15 -22.52 -14.04
CA SER A 243 5.98 -22.72 -12.59
C SER A 243 6.23 -21.50 -11.73
N THR A 244 6.56 -20.35 -12.33
CA THR A 244 6.66 -19.07 -11.61
C THR A 244 5.30 -18.43 -11.37
N PHE A 245 4.26 -18.88 -12.06
CA PHE A 245 2.89 -18.47 -11.83
C PHE A 245 2.46 -18.77 -10.39
N ARG A 246 1.81 -17.79 -9.76
CA ARG A 246 1.19 -17.96 -8.44
C ARG A 246 -0.21 -17.35 -8.44
N GLY A 247 -1.21 -18.16 -8.12
CA GLY A 247 -2.61 -17.73 -8.14
C GLY A 247 -3.00 -16.73 -7.04
N SER A 248 -2.10 -16.43 -6.10
CA SER A 248 -2.35 -15.48 -5.00
C SER A 248 -2.46 -14.03 -5.46
N ASP A 249 -1.63 -13.63 -6.42
CA ASP A 249 -1.64 -12.28 -7.04
C ASP A 249 -1.77 -12.36 -8.57
N ASN A 250 -1.92 -13.59 -9.11
CA ASN A 250 -1.91 -13.88 -10.54
C ASN A 250 -0.64 -13.38 -11.25
N GLY A 251 0.46 -13.22 -10.49
CA GLY A 251 1.76 -12.84 -11.02
C GLY A 251 2.58 -14.05 -11.47
N GLY A 252 3.64 -13.76 -12.22
CA GLY A 252 4.50 -14.76 -12.83
C GLY A 252 3.88 -15.34 -14.10
N GLU A 253 4.35 -14.90 -15.26
CA GLU A 253 3.84 -15.42 -16.54
C GLU A 253 4.86 -16.27 -17.31
N PRO A 254 4.37 -17.22 -18.13
CA PRO A 254 5.15 -17.97 -19.12
C PRO A 254 5.32 -17.25 -20.48
N THR A 255 4.77 -16.03 -20.63
CA THR A 255 4.45 -15.39 -21.93
C THR A 255 5.63 -14.65 -22.59
N GLU A 256 6.75 -14.49 -21.89
CA GLU A 256 8.03 -14.09 -22.48
C GLU A 256 9.11 -15.15 -22.20
N PRO A 257 10.26 -15.13 -22.90
CA PRO A 257 11.48 -15.75 -22.39
C PRO A 257 11.98 -14.97 -21.15
N ALA A 258 11.11 -14.72 -20.17
CA ALA A 258 11.43 -14.10 -18.90
C ALA A 258 12.47 -14.93 -18.16
N SER A 259 12.54 -16.25 -18.40
CA SER A 259 13.64 -17.12 -17.96
C SER A 259 15.01 -16.70 -18.51
N ALA A 260 15.07 -16.04 -19.67
CA ALA A 260 16.28 -15.51 -20.28
C ALA A 260 16.66 -14.09 -19.78
N LEU A 261 15.76 -13.41 -19.07
CA LEU A 261 15.97 -12.09 -18.48
C LEU A 261 16.42 -12.19 -17.02
N LEU A 262 17.18 -11.20 -16.55
CA LEU A 262 17.55 -11.11 -15.13
C LEU A 262 16.34 -10.70 -14.28
N PRO A 263 16.24 -11.17 -13.01
CA PRO A 263 17.16 -12.09 -12.33
C PRO A 263 16.89 -13.59 -12.62
N ARG A 264 15.88 -13.94 -13.42
CA ARG A 264 15.46 -15.34 -13.63
C ARG A 264 16.52 -16.19 -14.32
N ARG A 265 17.32 -15.60 -15.22
CA ARG A 265 18.46 -16.27 -15.89
C ARG A 265 19.52 -16.80 -14.93
N THR A 266 19.69 -16.16 -13.77
CA THR A 266 20.70 -16.54 -12.76
C THR A 266 20.08 -17.25 -11.56
N GLY A 267 18.78 -17.57 -11.62
CA GLY A 267 18.08 -18.33 -10.60
C GLY A 267 18.71 -19.70 -10.39
N ARG A 268 18.91 -20.08 -9.12
CA ARG A 268 19.43 -21.40 -8.76
C ARG A 268 18.52 -22.55 -9.23
N SER A 269 17.22 -22.25 -9.37
CA SER A 269 16.18 -23.17 -9.84
C SER A 269 15.96 -23.17 -11.35
N THR A 270 16.67 -22.34 -12.12
CA THR A 270 16.63 -22.31 -13.60
C THR A 270 17.92 -22.87 -14.23
N GLY A 271 18.84 -23.41 -13.42
CA GLY A 271 20.10 -23.97 -13.88
C GLY A 271 21.17 -22.94 -14.23
N GLY A 272 21.02 -21.68 -13.78
CA GLY A 272 21.99 -20.62 -14.02
C GLY A 272 23.41 -20.97 -13.53
N PRO A 273 24.47 -20.49 -14.20
CA PRO A 273 25.84 -20.80 -13.84
C PRO A 273 26.10 -20.44 -12.37
N ARG A 274 26.67 -21.40 -11.62
CA ARG A 274 27.17 -21.14 -10.27
C ARG A 274 28.20 -20.02 -10.40
N SER A 275 27.92 -18.84 -9.85
CA SER A 275 29.00 -17.92 -9.54
C SER A 275 29.90 -18.65 -8.53
N GLY A 276 31.06 -19.10 -8.99
CA GLY A 276 32.16 -19.43 -8.10
C GLY A 276 32.39 -18.17 -7.26
N ARG A 277 32.23 -18.29 -5.95
CA ARG A 277 32.76 -17.28 -5.04
C ARG A 277 34.27 -17.24 -5.25
N PRO A 278 34.91 -16.07 -5.37
CA PRO A 278 36.28 -15.93 -4.90
C PRO A 278 36.34 -16.13 -3.38
#